data_AF-A0A520JJE6-F1
#
_entry.id   AF-A0A520JJE6-F1
#
_cell.length_a   1.000
_cell.length_b   1.000
_cell.length_c   1.000
_cell.angle_alpha   90.00
_cell.angle_beta   90.00
_cell.angle_gamma   90.00
#
_symmetry.space_group_name_H-M   'P 1'
#
loop_
_entity.id
_entity.type
_entity.pdbx_description
1 polymer ?
#
loop_
_entity_poly.entity_id
_entity_poly.type
_entity_poly.pdbx_seq_one_letter_code
_entity_poly.pdbx_strand_id
1 'polypeptide(L)' 'MFLNALDADWRKDDSYAMWGAGQVVETLDMLIPALERAPVAHSRYAAFQARFVKDALGDIGGGAPARAATEILAALER' A
#
# COMPACT_ATOMS: atom_id res chain seq x y z
N MET A 1 -4.16 -3.92 8.16
CA MET A 1 -5.63 -4.03 8.31
C MET A 1 -6.18 -2.61 8.28
N PHE A 2 -7.48 -2.45 8.04
CA PHE A 2 -8.16 -1.16 8.06
C PHE A 2 -9.41 -1.27 8.92
N LEU A 3 -9.81 -0.18 9.56
CA LEU A 3 -11.07 -0.06 10.29
C LEU A 3 -12.01 0.85 9.49
N ASN A 4 -13.16 0.31 9.09
CA ASN A 4 -14.23 1.09 8.47
C ASN A 4 -15.12 1.71 9.56
N ALA A 5 -14.60 2.71 10.26
CA ALA A 5 -15.30 3.34 11.38
C ALA A 5 -16.56 4.14 10.96
N LEU A 6 -16.70 4.43 9.67
CA LEU A 6 -17.74 5.31 9.13
C LEU A 6 -18.78 4.57 8.27
N ASP A 7 -18.75 3.24 8.25
CA ASP A 7 -19.62 2.41 7.40
C ASP A 7 -19.60 2.85 5.92
N ALA A 8 -18.40 3.15 5.41
CA ALA A 8 -18.23 3.59 4.03
C ALA A 8 -18.45 2.42 3.07
N ASP A 9 -19.11 2.67 1.93
CA ASP A 9 -19.22 1.72 0.80
C ASP A 9 -17.90 1.69 -0.02
N TRP A 10 -16.80 1.40 0.68
CA TRP A 10 -15.44 1.55 0.19
C TRP A 10 -15.12 0.65 -1.02
N ARG A 11 -15.91 -0.41 -1.26
CA ARG A 11 -15.72 -1.30 -2.42
C ARG A 11 -16.17 -0.68 -3.73
N LYS A 12 -16.98 0.38 -3.68
CA LYS A 12 -17.49 1.08 -4.86
C LYS A 12 -16.85 2.46 -5.06
N ASP A 13 -15.89 2.82 -4.22
CA ASP A 13 -15.21 4.12 -4.27
C ASP A 13 -13.70 3.90 -4.37
N ASP A 14 -13.15 4.28 -5.53
CA ASP A 14 -11.72 4.14 -5.85
C ASP A 14 -10.81 4.92 -4.89
N SER A 15 -11.33 5.93 -4.18
CA SER A 15 -10.61 6.66 -3.14
C SER A 15 -10.17 5.74 -2.00
N TYR A 16 -10.85 4.61 -1.82
CA TYR A 16 -10.53 3.58 -0.83
C TYR A 16 -9.80 2.37 -1.43
N ALA A 17 -9.35 2.40 -2.69
CA ALA A 17 -8.72 1.26 -3.35
C ALA A 17 -7.57 0.64 -2.52
N MET A 18 -6.82 1.45 -1.78
CA MET A 18 -5.74 0.99 -0.89
C MET A 18 -6.23 0.04 0.22
N TRP A 19 -7.51 0.04 0.59
CA TRP A 19 -8.06 -0.86 1.61
C TRP A 19 -8.06 -2.32 1.17
N GLY A 20 -7.98 -2.60 -0.15
CA GLY A 20 -7.73 -3.94 -0.68
C GLY A 20 -6.38 -4.54 -0.27
N ALA A 21 -5.46 -3.74 0.27
CA ALA A 21 -4.16 -4.17 0.76
C ALA A 21 -4.20 -4.89 2.10
N GLY A 22 -5.37 -5.10 2.71
CA GLY A 22 -5.47 -5.79 3.99
C GLY A 22 -6.89 -6.13 4.39
N GLN A 23 -7.02 -6.85 5.51
CA GLN A 23 -8.34 -7.09 6.11
C GLN A 23 -8.96 -5.75 6.50
N VAL A 24 -10.19 -5.50 6.06
CA VAL A 24 -11.05 -4.41 6.55
C VAL A 24 -11.97 -5.00 7.61
N VAL A 25 -12.04 -4.36 8.77
CA VAL A 25 -12.99 -4.69 9.84
C VAL A 25 -13.98 -3.54 10.02
N GLU A 26 -15.22 -3.88 10.35
CA GLU A 26 -16.33 -2.91 10.44
C GLU A 26 -16.52 -2.37 11.87
N THR A 27 -15.90 -3.00 12.87
CA THR A 27 -16.13 -2.70 14.28
C THR A 27 -14.81 -2.61 15.07
N LEU A 28 -14.81 -1.77 16.11
CA LEU A 28 -13.59 -1.48 16.89
C LEU A 28 -13.12 -2.66 17.75
N ASP A 29 -14.04 -3.47 18.26
CA ASP A 29 -13.75 -4.71 19.01
C ASP A 29 -12.97 -5.73 18.17
N MET A 30 -13.12 -5.69 16.84
CA MET A 30 -12.41 -6.55 15.91
C MET A 30 -11.00 -6.05 15.55
N LEU A 31 -10.64 -4.84 15.97
CA LEU A 31 -9.36 -4.23 15.60
C LEU A 31 -8.16 -5.01 16.14
N ILE A 32 -8.12 -5.27 17.46
CA ILE A 32 -7.01 -6.00 18.08
C ILE A 32 -6.92 -7.44 17.57
N PRO A 33 -8.01 -8.23 17.52
CA PRO A 33 -7.95 -9.57 16.93
C PRO A 33 -7.50 -9.59 15.46
N ALA A 34 -7.88 -8.59 14.67
CA ALA A 34 -7.44 -8.50 13.27
C ALA A 34 -5.96 -8.13 13.15
N LEU A 35 -5.44 -7.28 14.04
CA LEU A 35 -4.01 -6.97 14.09
C LEU A 35 -3.17 -8.21 14.42
N GLU A 36 -3.59 -8.98 15.42
CA GLU A 36 -2.88 -10.21 15.84
C GLU A 36 -2.83 -11.26 14.72
N ARG A 37 -3.90 -11.38 13.91
CA ARG A 37 -3.93 -12.29 12.77
C ARG A 37 -3.20 -11.76 11.53
N ALA A 38 -2.90 -10.47 11.46
CA ALA A 38 -2.37 -9.83 10.26
C ALA A 38 -1.07 -10.48 9.74
N PRO A 39 -0.08 -10.85 10.58
CA PRO A 39 1.15 -11.51 10.10
C PRO A 39 0.86 -12.83 9.37
N VAL A 40 -0.03 -13.65 9.92
CA VAL A 40 -0.40 -14.95 9.33
C VAL A 40 -1.23 -14.77 8.06
N ALA A 41 -2.09 -13.76 8.02
CA ALA A 41 -2.94 -13.46 6.87
C ALA A 41 -2.25 -12.66 5.76
N HIS A 42 -1.03 -12.14 6.00
CA HIS A 42 -0.36 -11.17 5.13
C HIS A 42 -0.18 -11.68 3.69
N SER A 43 0.19 -12.95 3.53
CA SER A 43 0.42 -13.56 2.21
C SER A 43 -0.79 -13.47 1.28
N ARG A 44 -2.01 -13.40 1.82
CA ARG A 44 -3.25 -13.23 1.02
C ARG A 44 -3.33 -11.88 0.33
N TYR A 45 -2.68 -10.86 0.87
CA TYR A 45 -2.73 -9.48 0.38
C TYR A 45 -1.47 -9.09 -0.41
N ALA A 46 -0.39 -9.87 -0.31
CA ALA A 46 0.91 -9.54 -0.91
C ALA A 46 0.83 -9.26 -2.42
N ALA A 47 0.06 -10.06 -3.17
CA ALA A 47 -0.12 -9.86 -4.61
C ALA A 47 -0.85 -8.55 -4.93
N PHE A 48 -1.90 -8.23 -4.18
CA PHE A 48 -2.61 -6.96 -4.32
C PHE A 48 -1.69 -5.79 -3.99
N GLN A 49 -0.97 -5.86 -2.86
CA GLN A 49 -0.04 -4.83 -2.42
C GLN A 49 1.05 -4.55 -3.46
N ALA A 50 1.69 -5.60 -3.98
CA ALA A 50 2.74 -5.46 -4.99
C ALA A 50 2.22 -4.78 -6.27
N ARG A 51 1.04 -5.19 -6.74
CA ARG A 51 0.41 -4.55 -7.90
C ARG A 51 0.05 -3.10 -7.60
N PHE A 52 -0.64 -2.83 -6.50
CA PHE A 52 -1.10 -1.49 -6.14
C PHE A 52 0.06 -0.50 -5.99
N VAL A 53 1.16 -0.90 -5.34
CA VAL A 53 2.36 -0.07 -5.21
C VAL A 53 3.01 0.18 -6.57
N LYS A 54 3.10 -0.84 -7.44
CA LYS A 54 3.63 -0.68 -8.80
C LYS A 54 2.78 0.26 -9.64
N ASP A 55 1.46 0.14 -9.56
CA ASP A 55 0.53 1.00 -10.30
C ASP A 55 0.60 2.46 -9.81
N ALA A 56 0.77 2.67 -8.51
CA ALA A 56 0.85 4.00 -7.91
C ALA A 56 2.21 4.68 -8.07
N LEU A 57 3.31 3.94 -7.96
CA LEU A 57 4.68 4.49 -7.90
C LEU A 57 5.51 4.24 -9.16
N GLY A 58 5.06 3.37 -10.05
CA GLY A 58 5.82 2.95 -11.22
C GLY A 58 6.96 2.00 -10.86
N ASP A 59 8.21 2.42 -11.08
CA ASP A 59 9.38 1.59 -10.76
C ASP A 59 9.61 1.52 -9.25
N ILE A 60 9.38 0.33 -8.69
CA ILE A 60 9.55 0.01 -7.26
C ILE A 60 10.93 -0.59 -6.94
N GLY A 61 11.84 -0.62 -7.92
CA GLY A 61 13.21 -1.09 -7.71
C GLY A 61 14.05 -0.13 -6.87
N GLY A 62 15.11 -0.65 -6.24
CA GLY A 62 16.03 0.14 -5.42
C GLY A 62 16.97 1.08 -6.20
N GLY A 63 16.81 1.23 -7.51
CA GLY A 63 17.70 2.00 -8.39
C GLY A 63 17.47 3.51 -8.39
N ALA A 64 16.41 3.99 -7.72
CA ALA A 64 16.05 5.40 -7.71
C ALA A 64 17.20 6.34 -7.26
N PRO A 65 17.97 6.04 -6.18
CA PRO A 65 19.07 6.89 -5.77
C PRO A 65 20.18 7.01 -6.82
N ALA A 66 20.51 5.91 -7.49
CA ALA A 66 21.54 5.90 -8.53
C ALA A 66 21.12 6.75 -9.74
N ARG A 67 19.88 6.61 -10.20
CA ARG A 67 19.34 7.44 -11.30
C ARG A 67 19.33 8.92 -10.94
N ALA A 68 18.89 9.25 -9.72
CA ALA A 68 18.90 10.63 -9.24
C ALA A 68 20.32 11.23 -9.22
N ALA A 69 21.30 10.46 -8.75
CA ALA A 69 22.70 10.90 -8.74
C ALA A 69 23.23 11.16 -10.16
N THR A 70 22.89 10.30 -11.14
CA THR A 70 23.26 10.49 -12.55
C THR A 70 22.74 11.83 -13.09
N GLU A 71 21.47 12.15 -12.86
CA GLU A 71 20.87 13.40 -13.36
C GLU A 71 21.48 14.65 -12.69
N ILE A 72 21.81 14.56 -11.40
CA ILE A 72 22.47 15.66 -10.67
C ILE A 72 23.85 15.94 -11.25
N LEU A 73 24.66 14.91 -11.47
CA LEU A 73 26.00 15.07 -12.06
C LEU A 73 25.93 15.68 -13.47
N ALA A 74 25.00 15.19 -14.30
CA ALA A 74 24.79 15.73 -15.64
C ALA A 74 24.37 17.21 -15.64
N ALA A 75 23.61 17.65 -14.62
CA ALA A 75 23.21 19.05 -14.48
C ALA A 75 24.36 19.97 -14.04
N LEU A 76 25.31 19.45 -13.25
CA LEU A 76 26.49 20.22 -12.79
C LEU A 76 27.56 20.38 -13.89
N GLU A 77 27.57 19.49 -14.87
CA GLU A 77 28.52 19.51 -16.01
C GLU A 77 28.05 20.41 -17.17
N ARG A 78 26.88 21.06 -17.06
CA ARG A 78 26.34 22.03 -18.03
C ARG A 78 26.68 23.47 -17.69
#